data_AF-A0A7K1J7A1-F1
#
_entry.id   AF-A0A7K1J7A1-F1
#
_cell.length_a   1.000
_cell.length_b   1.000
_cell.length_c   1.000
_cell.angle_alpha   90.00
_cell.angle_beta   90.00
_cell.angle_gamma   90.00
#
_symmetry.space_group_name_H-M   'P 1'
#
loop_
_entity.id
_entity.type
_entity.pdbx_description
1 polymer ?
#
loop_
_entity_poly.entity_id
_entity_poly.type
_entity_poly.pdbx_seq_one_letter_code
_entity_poly.pdbx_strand_id
1 'polypeptide(L)'
;MAYFRRHGAGLIYSWIVLQITPLLVPKIAFSIVWLIGFEWSFYLQARFENTLGGTLRNAYIFGVVYFPATLAMVAIDALFIALLVGAWFVMPQGLFLLVVLGYGCMLALHVPILEYALRKYTRADSATEPANEAQPTPPAQSASSGEYFTRDQLPRK
;
A
#
# COMPACT_ATOMS: atom_id res chain seq x y z
N MET A 1 -7.76 9.12 11.45
CA MET A 1 -6.66 9.61 12.31
C MET A 1 -6.81 9.31 13.81
N ALA A 2 -8.01 9.38 14.41
CA ALA A 2 -8.16 9.16 15.87
C ALA A 2 -7.90 7.72 16.37
N TYR A 3 -8.06 6.71 15.50
CA TYR A 3 -7.86 5.30 15.86
C TYR A 3 -6.37 4.98 15.98
N PHE A 4 -5.59 5.36 14.96
CA PHE A 4 -4.15 5.20 14.93
C PHE A 4 -3.45 5.94 16.08
N ARG A 5 -3.92 7.16 16.40
CA ARG A 5 -3.44 7.96 17.53
C ARG A 5 -3.69 7.31 18.88
N ARG A 6 -4.87 6.71 19.09
CA ARG A 6 -5.22 6.04 20.34
C ARG A 6 -4.42 4.76 20.55
N HIS A 7 -4.31 3.93 19.53
CA HIS A 7 -3.53 2.67 19.60
C HIS A 7 -2.03 2.94 19.69
N GLY A 8 -1.52 3.96 19.00
CA GLY A 8 -0.14 4.42 19.13
C GLY A 8 0.19 4.95 20.52
N ALA A 9 -0.68 5.78 21.09
CA ALA A 9 -0.49 6.28 22.47
C ALA A 9 -0.54 5.14 23.49
N GLY A 10 -1.44 4.17 23.31
CA GLY A 10 -1.50 2.97 24.15
C GLY A 10 -0.24 2.10 24.02
N LEU A 11 0.34 2.01 22.82
CA LEU A 11 1.58 1.28 22.58
C LEU A 11 2.77 1.96 23.27
N ILE A 12 2.91 3.28 23.14
CA ILE A 12 3.94 4.09 23.82
C ILE A 12 3.80 3.98 25.34
N TYR A 13 2.58 4.12 25.86
CA TYR A 13 2.30 3.94 27.30
C TYR A 13 2.68 2.53 27.77
N SER A 14 2.38 1.51 26.98
CA SER A 14 2.76 0.14 27.28
C SER A 14 4.29 -0.01 27.36
N TRP A 15 5.06 0.58 26.44
CA TRP A 15 6.53 0.58 26.48
C TRP A 15 7.12 1.24 27.74
N ILE A 16 6.46 2.28 28.26
CA ILE A 16 6.93 3.03 29.43
C ILE A 16 6.53 2.35 30.74
N VAL A 17 5.30 1.85 30.85
CA VAL A 17 4.72 1.38 32.13
C VAL A 17 4.80 -0.14 32.31
N LEU A 18 4.71 -0.93 31.22
CA LEU A 18 4.72 -2.40 31.29
C LEU A 18 6.08 -2.96 30.85
N GLN A 19 7.06 -2.99 31.75
CA GLN A 19 8.41 -3.55 31.53
C GLN A 19 8.53 -5.03 31.95
N ILE A 20 7.51 -5.84 31.65
CA ILE A 20 7.46 -7.25 32.05
C ILE A 20 8.10 -8.12 30.95
N THR A 21 9.17 -8.87 31.28
CA THR A 21 9.97 -9.67 30.34
C THR A 21 9.16 -10.62 29.42
N PRO A 22 8.21 -11.44 29.92
CA PRO A 22 7.42 -12.30 29.03
C PRO A 22 6.48 -11.52 28.09
N LEU A 23 6.16 -10.27 28.41
CA LEU A 23 5.31 -9.42 27.58
C LEU A 23 6.09 -8.68 26.47
N LEU A 24 7.42 -8.75 26.44
CA LEU A 24 8.23 -8.13 25.39
C LEU A 24 7.97 -8.74 24.02
N VAL A 25 7.95 -10.08 23.91
CA VAL A 25 7.81 -10.76 22.61
C VAL A 25 6.49 -10.40 21.92
N PRO A 26 5.31 -10.49 22.58
CA PRO A 26 4.05 -10.04 21.98
C PRO A 26 4.03 -8.54 21.68
N LYS A 27 4.66 -7.72 22.53
CA LYS A 27 4.72 -6.26 22.36
C LYS A 27 5.57 -5.86 21.15
N ILE A 28 6.71 -6.51 20.92
CA ILE A 28 7.53 -6.33 19.72
C ILE A 28 6.74 -6.69 18.48
N ALA A 29 6.10 -7.87 18.47
CA ALA A 29 5.28 -8.32 17.35
C ALA A 29 4.14 -7.32 17.05
N PHE A 30 3.43 -6.85 18.08
CA PHE A 30 2.37 -5.86 17.93
C PHE A 30 2.91 -4.51 17.43
N SER A 31 4.10 -4.10 17.89
CA SER A 31 4.74 -2.87 17.43
C SER A 31 5.12 -2.95 15.95
N ILE A 32 5.65 -4.09 15.50
CA ILE A 32 5.98 -4.32 14.09
C ILE A 32 4.70 -4.28 13.23
N VAL A 33 3.65 -5.00 13.62
CA VAL A 33 2.37 -5.00 12.90
C VAL A 33 1.79 -3.58 12.83
N TRP A 34 1.86 -2.84 13.92
CA TRP A 34 1.40 -1.45 13.97
C TRP A 34 2.21 -0.54 13.04
N LEU A 35 3.54 -0.69 13.00
CA LEU A 35 4.44 0.08 12.14
C LEU A 35 4.10 -0.16 10.65
N ILE A 36 3.95 -1.42 10.26
CA ILE A 36 3.58 -1.81 8.90
C ILE A 36 2.22 -1.20 8.53
N GLY A 37 1.22 -1.34 9.39
CA GLY A 37 -0.11 -0.76 9.14
C GLY A 37 -0.07 0.75 8.97
N PHE A 38 0.78 1.45 9.73
CA PHE A 38 0.95 2.90 9.65
C PHE A 38 1.56 3.36 8.33
N GLU A 39 2.69 2.75 8.01
CA GLU A 39 3.59 3.11 6.91
C GLU A 39 2.86 2.95 5.57
N TRP A 40 2.18 1.81 5.41
CA TRP A 40 1.39 1.52 4.22
C TRP A 40 0.07 2.32 4.16
N SER A 41 -0.53 2.69 5.30
CA SER A 41 -1.78 3.48 5.31
C SER A 41 -1.58 4.87 4.71
N PHE A 42 -0.47 5.55 5.02
CA PHE A 42 -0.18 6.87 4.45
C PHE A 42 0.08 6.81 2.95
N TYR A 43 0.83 5.80 2.51
CA TYR A 43 1.09 5.63 1.08
C TYR A 43 -0.18 5.37 0.28
N LEU A 44 -1.03 4.46 0.76
CA LEU A 44 -2.29 4.12 0.08
C LEU A 44 -3.30 5.28 0.13
N GLN A 45 -3.31 6.10 1.18
CA GLN A 45 -4.11 7.33 1.23
C GLN A 45 -3.67 8.37 0.20
N ALA A 46 -2.37 8.47 -0.07
CA ALA A 46 -1.84 9.42 -1.05
C ALA A 46 -2.05 8.96 -2.51
N ARG A 47 -2.33 7.67 -2.73
CA ARG A 47 -2.44 7.07 -4.08
C ARG A 47 -3.87 6.74 -4.48
N PHE A 48 -4.74 6.43 -3.52
CA PHE A 48 -6.11 6.01 -3.79
C PHE A 48 -7.12 6.84 -2.98
N GLU A 49 -8.19 7.28 -3.63
CA GLU A 49 -9.37 7.82 -2.95
C GLU A 49 -10.20 6.67 -2.38
N ASN A 50 -9.83 6.21 -1.19
CA ASN A 50 -10.53 5.14 -0.47
C ASN A 50 -10.97 5.62 0.91
N THR A 51 -12.08 5.06 1.41
CA THR A 51 -12.48 5.28 2.80
C THR A 51 -11.40 4.76 3.74
N LEU A 52 -11.13 5.49 4.82
CA LEU A 52 -10.01 5.23 5.75
C LEU A 52 -9.93 3.78 6.26
N GLY A 53 -11.09 3.11 6.41
CA GLY A 53 -11.15 1.70 6.83
C GLY A 53 -10.75 0.70 5.74
N GLY A 54 -11.07 0.98 4.47
CA GLY A 54 -10.61 0.18 3.33
C GLY A 54 -9.10 0.29 3.13
N THR A 55 -8.55 1.49 3.33
CA THR A 55 -7.10 1.73 3.24
C THR A 55 -6.31 0.96 4.29
N LEU A 56 -6.77 0.91 5.54
CA LEU A 56 -6.09 0.12 6.58
C LEU A 56 -6.07 -1.36 6.23
N ARG A 57 -7.21 -1.93 5.81
CA ARG A 57 -7.28 -3.36 5.44
C ARG A 57 -6.33 -3.68 4.29
N ASN A 58 -6.27 -2.82 3.28
CA ASN A 58 -5.34 -3.00 2.16
C ASN A 58 -3.89 -2.81 2.60
N ALA A 59 -3.60 -1.85 3.48
CA ALA A 59 -2.25 -1.62 4.02
C ALA A 59 -1.67 -2.88 4.68
N TYR A 60 -2.46 -3.58 5.49
CA TYR A 60 -2.02 -4.82 6.13
C TYR A 60 -1.80 -5.96 5.11
N ILE A 61 -2.65 -6.09 4.09
CA ILE A 61 -2.48 -7.10 3.03
C ILE A 61 -1.21 -6.83 2.23
N PHE A 62 -0.99 -5.58 1.80
CA PHE A 62 0.22 -5.20 1.07
C PHE A 62 1.48 -5.37 1.91
N GLY A 63 1.45 -4.98 3.19
CA GLY A 63 2.59 -5.13 4.09
C GLY A 63 3.05 -6.56 4.29
N VAL A 64 2.11 -7.52 4.35
CA VAL A 64 2.41 -8.96 4.52
C VAL A 64 2.80 -9.63 3.20
N VAL A 65 2.12 -9.29 2.09
CA VAL A 65 2.38 -9.89 0.77
C VAL A 65 3.68 -9.38 0.15
N TYR A 66 4.05 -8.13 0.40
CA TYR A 66 5.27 -7.50 -0.13
C TYR A 66 6.31 -7.30 0.96
N PHE A 67 6.61 -8.37 1.68
CA PHE A 67 7.65 -8.40 2.73
C PHE A 67 9.00 -7.77 2.31
N PRO A 68 9.53 -7.97 1.09
CA PRO A 68 10.80 -7.34 0.68
C PRO A 68 10.72 -5.81 0.59
N ALA A 69 9.58 -5.27 0.15
CA ALA A 69 9.38 -3.82 0.05
C ALA A 69 9.25 -3.20 1.44
N THR A 70 8.45 -3.83 2.31
CA THR A 70 8.34 -3.44 3.73
C THR A 70 9.71 -3.51 4.43
N LEU A 71 10.50 -4.56 4.19
CA LEU A 71 11.83 -4.69 4.78
C LEU A 71 12.80 -3.60 4.29
N ALA A 72 12.74 -3.26 3.00
CA ALA A 72 13.57 -2.20 2.43
C ALA A 72 13.24 -0.82 3.02
N MET A 73 11.96 -0.52 3.21
CA MET A 73 11.53 0.75 3.83
C MET A 73 11.93 0.82 5.31
N VAL A 74 11.68 -0.24 6.08
CA VAL A 74 12.13 -0.35 7.48
C VAL A 74 13.65 -0.23 7.61
N ALA A 75 14.42 -0.75 6.64
CA ALA A 75 15.88 -0.60 6.62
C ALA A 75 16.30 0.86 6.39
N ILE A 76 15.61 1.60 5.53
CA ILE A 76 15.84 3.04 5.29
C ILE A 76 15.51 3.83 6.55
N ASP A 77 14.41 3.52 7.23
CA ASP A 77 14.02 4.15 8.50
C ASP A 77 15.06 3.91 9.59
N ALA A 78 15.53 2.66 9.73
CA ALA A 78 16.57 2.31 10.69
C ALA A 78 17.89 3.04 10.40
N LEU A 79 18.27 3.16 9.12
CA LEU A 79 19.45 3.93 8.71
C LEU A 79 19.29 5.42 9.05
N PHE A 80 18.12 6.00 8.80
CA PHE A 80 17.84 7.40 9.14
C PHE A 80 17.91 7.64 10.65
N ILE A 81 17.34 6.75 11.47
CA ILE A 81 17.42 6.82 12.94
C ILE A 81 18.87 6.70 13.40
N ALA A 82 19.66 5.78 12.82
CA ALA A 82 21.07 5.63 13.15
C ALA A 82 21.87 6.90 12.83
N LEU A 83 21.60 7.54 11.68
CA LEU A 83 22.18 8.83 11.32
C LEU A 83 21.76 9.93 12.30
N LEU A 84 20.51 9.94 12.77
CA LEU A 84 20.00 10.93 13.69
C LEU A 84 20.65 10.82 15.07
N VAL A 85 20.83 9.59 15.57
CA VAL A 85 21.57 9.29 16.79
C VAL A 85 23.06 9.65 16.62
N GLY A 86 23.68 9.28 15.50
CA GLY A 86 25.07 9.62 15.20
C GLY A 86 25.30 11.14 15.12
N ALA A 87 24.41 11.86 14.44
CA ALA A 87 24.45 13.32 14.31
C ALA A 87 24.26 14.01 15.66
N TRP A 88 23.44 13.46 16.55
CA TRP A 88 23.30 13.96 17.92
C TRP A 88 24.62 13.96 18.68
N PHE A 89 25.41 12.88 18.57
CA PHE A 89 26.69 12.77 19.28
C PHE A 89 27.84 13.51 18.60
N VAL A 90 27.87 13.58 17.27
CA VAL A 90 29.00 14.15 16.52
C VAL A 90 28.81 15.63 16.22
N MET A 91 27.61 16.05 15.82
CA MET A 91 27.36 17.42 15.35
C MET A 91 25.89 17.81 15.54
N PRO A 92 25.48 18.29 16.74
CA PRO A 92 24.08 18.60 17.02
C PRO A 92 23.52 19.75 16.16
N GLN A 93 24.36 20.68 15.70
CA GLN A 93 23.96 21.72 14.75
C GLN A 93 23.50 21.16 13.37
N GLY A 94 24.00 19.98 12.98
CA GLY A 94 23.61 19.31 11.73
C GLY A 94 22.25 18.61 11.79
N LEU A 95 21.67 18.44 12.99
CA LEU A 95 20.36 17.81 13.17
C LEU A 95 19.24 18.57 12.46
N PHE A 96 19.27 19.90 12.46
CA PHE A 96 18.26 20.69 11.77
C PHE A 96 18.23 20.37 10.27
N LEU A 97 19.40 20.32 9.63
CA LEU A 97 19.54 19.93 8.23
C LEU A 97 19.14 18.47 8.01
N LEU A 98 19.56 17.55 8.88
CA LEU A 98 19.20 16.14 8.78
C LEU A 98 17.70 15.91 8.91
N VAL A 99 17.02 16.64 9.79
CA VAL A 99 15.56 16.52 9.97
C VAL A 99 14.80 17.15 8.81
N VAL A 100 15.18 18.33 8.33
CA VAL A 100 14.45 18.99 7.24
C VAL A 100 14.77 18.36 5.88
N LEU A 101 16.05 18.28 5.53
CA LEU A 101 16.51 17.76 4.25
C LEU A 101 16.57 16.23 4.25
N GLY A 102 17.15 15.63 5.29
CA GLY A 102 17.33 14.18 5.36
C GLY A 102 16.01 13.43 5.42
N TYR A 103 14.99 13.97 6.10
CA TYR A 103 13.63 13.41 6.05
C TYR A 103 13.04 13.49 4.64
N GLY A 104 13.23 14.61 3.93
CA GLY A 104 12.80 14.77 2.54
C GLY A 104 13.47 13.76 1.60
N CYS A 105 14.78 13.54 1.74
CA CYS A 105 15.53 12.53 0.97
C CYS A 105 15.07 11.11 1.30
N MET A 106 14.84 10.81 2.58
CA MET A 106 14.32 9.52 3.04
C MET A 106 12.94 9.24 2.41
N LEU A 107 12.02 10.22 2.40
CA LEU A 107 10.72 10.08 1.72
C LEU A 107 10.89 9.89 0.21
N ALA A 108 11.82 10.60 -0.42
CA ALA A 108 12.08 10.44 -1.85
C ALA A 108 12.58 9.03 -2.21
N LEU A 109 13.34 8.37 -1.32
CA LEU A 109 13.78 6.99 -1.46
C LEU A 109 12.63 5.97 -1.32
N HIS A 110 11.60 6.29 -0.56
CA HIS A 110 10.42 5.43 -0.41
C HIS A 110 9.59 5.37 -1.70
N VAL A 111 9.46 6.48 -2.42
CA VAL A 111 8.65 6.58 -3.64
C VAL A 111 8.96 5.49 -4.70
N PRO A 112 10.22 5.29 -5.16
CA PRO A 112 10.52 4.29 -6.18
C PRO A 112 10.32 2.85 -5.68
N ILE A 113 10.56 2.58 -4.40
CA ILE A 113 10.37 1.26 -3.78
C ILE A 113 8.88 0.90 -3.75
N LEU A 114 8.07 1.87 -3.35
CA LEU A 114 6.61 1.71 -3.30
C LEU A 114 6.02 1.61 -4.71
N GLU A 115 6.51 2.37 -5.67
CA GLU A 115 6.13 2.23 -7.08
C GLU A 115 6.51 0.88 -7.67
N TYR A 116 7.68 0.33 -7.32
CA TYR A 116 8.07 -1.02 -7.71
C TYR A 116 7.09 -2.06 -7.16
N ALA A 117 6.70 -1.94 -5.89
CA ALA A 117 5.69 -2.82 -5.29
C ALA A 117 4.33 -2.70 -5.98
N LEU A 118 3.91 -1.47 -6.32
CA LEU A 118 2.61 -1.19 -6.96
C LEU A 118 2.55 -1.65 -8.42
N ARG A 119 3.65 -1.58 -9.17
CA ARG A 119 3.73 -2.02 -10.58
C ARG A 119 3.30 -3.49 -10.76
N LYS A 120 3.50 -4.34 -9.75
CA LYS A 120 3.01 -5.73 -9.77
C LYS A 120 1.49 -5.83 -9.62
N TYR A 121 0.85 -4.89 -8.92
CA TYR A 121 -0.59 -4.87 -8.71
C TYR A 121 -1.34 -4.35 -9.96
N THR A 122 -0.90 -3.24 -10.55
CA THR A 122 -1.50 -2.72 -11.80
C THR A 122 -1.39 -3.71 -12.96
N ARG A 123 -0.36 -4.56 -12.95
CA ARG A 123 -0.19 -5.66 -13.92
C ARG A 123 -1.10 -6.87 -13.64
N ALA A 124 -1.50 -7.08 -12.39
CA ALA A 124 -2.41 -8.16 -11.99
C ALA A 124 -3.88 -7.78 -12.27
N ASP A 125 -4.25 -6.51 -12.11
CA ASP A 125 -5.57 -5.99 -12.53
C ASP A 125 -5.72 -6.14 -14.06
N SER A 126 -4.69 -5.75 -14.82
CA SER A 126 -4.65 -5.96 -16.28
C SER A 126 -4.42 -7.41 -16.72
N ALA A 127 -4.09 -8.34 -15.81
CA ALA A 127 -4.05 -9.78 -16.07
C ALA A 127 -5.36 -10.49 -15.68
N THR A 128 -6.24 -9.82 -14.92
CA THR A 128 -7.61 -10.27 -14.68
C THR A 128 -8.53 -9.79 -15.82
N GLU A 129 -8.17 -8.69 -16.49
CA GLU A 129 -8.85 -8.17 -17.68
C GLU A 129 -8.08 -8.44 -18.99
N PRO A 130 -7.75 -9.71 -19.29
CA PRO A 130 -7.80 -10.21 -20.66
C PRO A 130 -8.25 -11.67 -20.75
N ALA A 131 -9.19 -12.10 -19.89
CA ALA A 131 -9.92 -13.36 -20.07
C ALA A 131 -11.41 -13.17 -20.39
N ASN A 132 -11.95 -11.96 -20.29
CA ASN A 132 -13.35 -11.69 -20.67
C ASN A 132 -13.54 -10.58 -21.74
N GLU A 133 -12.50 -9.87 -22.17
CA GLU A 133 -12.70 -8.70 -23.05
C GLU A 133 -11.79 -8.56 -24.27
N ALA A 134 -11.01 -9.60 -24.64
CA ALA A 134 -10.31 -9.55 -25.93
C ALA A 134 -10.15 -10.92 -26.60
N GLN A 135 -11.25 -11.43 -27.16
CA GLN A 135 -11.15 -11.90 -28.54
C GLN A 135 -12.20 -11.17 -29.40
N PRO A 136 -11.78 -10.31 -30.34
CA PRO A 136 -12.64 -9.76 -31.36
C PRO A 136 -12.96 -10.86 -32.37
N THR A 137 -14.23 -11.03 -32.74
CA THR A 137 -14.58 -11.76 -33.98
C THR A 137 -14.95 -10.71 -35.03
N PRO A 138 -14.08 -10.42 -36.03
CA PRO A 138 -14.49 -9.71 -37.25
C PRO A 138 -15.54 -10.52 -38.02
N PRO A 139 -16.34 -9.85 -38.88
CA PRO A 139 -17.78 -9.94 -38.93
C PRO A 139 -18.30 -11.30 -39.42
N ALA A 140 -18.88 -12.09 -38.52
CA ALA A 140 -19.82 -13.13 -38.91
C ALA A 140 -21.21 -12.49 -39.09
N GLN A 141 -21.42 -11.92 -40.27
CA GLN A 141 -22.72 -11.95 -40.92
C GLN A 141 -23.17 -13.43 -41.04
N SER A 142 -23.74 -14.03 -40.00
CA SER A 142 -24.41 -15.35 -40.10
C SER A 142 -25.05 -15.82 -38.79
N ALA A 143 -25.95 -15.04 -38.18
CA ALA A 143 -26.99 -15.63 -37.30
C ALA A 143 -28.13 -14.71 -36.85
N SER A 144 -28.13 -13.40 -37.14
CA SER A 144 -29.38 -12.59 -37.07
C SER A 144 -30.07 -12.46 -38.45
N SER A 145 -29.73 -13.35 -39.38
CA SER A 145 -30.51 -13.63 -40.59
C SER A 145 -31.72 -14.54 -40.32
N GLY A 146 -32.20 -14.59 -39.06
CA GLY A 146 -33.44 -15.29 -38.69
C GLY A 146 -34.61 -14.34 -38.42
N GLU A 147 -34.37 -13.07 -38.12
CA GLU A 147 -35.43 -12.10 -37.79
C GLU A 147 -35.70 -11.08 -38.91
N TYR A 148 -34.81 -10.97 -39.91
CA TYR A 148 -35.02 -10.14 -41.09
C TYR A 148 -35.65 -10.88 -42.28
N PHE A 149 -35.72 -12.22 -42.25
CA PHE A 149 -36.30 -13.01 -43.35
C PHE A 149 -37.84 -13.19 -43.26
N THR A 150 -38.48 -12.79 -42.16
CA THR A 150 -39.92 -13.08 -41.92
C THR A 150 -40.83 -11.84 -41.89
N ARG A 151 -40.32 -10.62 -42.16
CA ARG A 151 -41.20 -9.43 -42.28
C ARG A 151 -41.73 -9.14 -43.70
N ASP A 152 -41.18 -9.79 -44.73
CA ASP A 152 -41.63 -9.61 -46.13
C ASP A 152 -42.41 -10.81 -46.71
N GLN A 153 -42.72 -11.83 -45.91
CA GLN A 153 -43.54 -12.99 -46.31
C GLN A 153 -44.97 -12.92 -45.74
N LEU A 154 -45.54 -11.71 -45.66
CA LEU A 154 -46.98 -11.54 -45.47
C LEU A 154 -47.64 -11.27 -46.83
N PRO A 155 -48.46 -12.19 -47.36
CA PRO A 155 -49.27 -11.89 -48.54
C PRO A 155 -50.23 -10.75 -48.20
N ARG A 156 -49.99 -9.59 -48.83
CA ARG A 156 -50.92 -8.47 -48.80
C ARG A 156 -52.14 -8.88 -49.63
N LYS A 157 -53.24 -9.25 -48.94
CA LYS A 157 -54.58 -9.30 -49.54
C LYS A 157 -55.11 -7.90 -49.77
#